data_AF-A0A376F6Q3-F1
#
_entry.id   AF-A0A376F6Q3-F1
#
_cell.length_a   1.000
_cell.length_b   1.000
_cell.length_c   1.000
_cell.angle_alpha   90.00
_cell.angle_beta   90.00
_cell.angle_gamma   90.00
#
_symmetry.space_group_name_H-M   'P 1'
#
loop_
_entity.id
_entity.type
_entity.pdbx_description
1 polymer ?
#
loop_
_entity_poly.entity_id
_entity_poly.type
_entity_poly.pdbx_seq_one_letter_code
_entity_poly.pdbx_strand_id
1 'polypeptide(L)'
;MLQVDAVKRGTYDRQIPIAVRSSWRGAMECNGNGLCFNFDVKSPMCPSMKITSNRIHSPKGRATLVREWLRLLADRGVDPLKLEQELPEKRASLRSLIERTRNSWHANKGEYDFSHEVKEAMSGCLACKACSTQCPIKIDVPEFRSRFLQLYHTRYLRPVRDHLVATVESYAPLMARAPKTFNFFINQPLVRKLSEKHIGMVDLPLLSVPSLQRQLVGHRSANHDPGTAGGARSGAKSQCSAGGAGSLHQLLRCAGGGRFRPSGGESGLPAGGSAVLSQRQGAAH
;
A
#
# COMPACT_ATOMS: atom_id res chain seq x y z
N MET A 1 1.92 40.37 -21.43
CA MET A 1 2.34 38.95 -21.37
C MET A 1 3.43 38.88 -20.31
N LEU A 2 3.23 38.17 -19.19
CA LEU A 2 4.27 38.02 -18.17
C LEU A 2 5.44 37.24 -18.77
N GLN A 3 6.62 37.85 -18.82
CA GLN A 3 7.86 37.15 -19.19
C GLN A 3 8.17 36.16 -18.07
N VAL A 4 8.23 34.88 -18.41
CA VAL A 4 8.57 33.80 -17.46
C VAL A 4 10.03 33.46 -17.68
N ASP A 5 10.91 34.33 -17.17
CA ASP A 5 12.37 34.23 -17.30
C ASP A 5 13.00 33.30 -16.24
N ALA A 6 12.20 32.83 -15.28
CA ALA A 6 12.66 31.91 -14.25
C ALA A 6 12.98 30.52 -14.81
N VAL A 7 13.99 29.87 -14.23
CA VAL A 7 14.36 28.48 -14.54
C VAL A 7 13.15 27.58 -14.28
N LYS A 8 12.61 27.01 -15.36
CA LYS A 8 11.43 26.15 -15.29
C LYS A 8 11.82 24.78 -14.74
N ARG A 9 10.89 24.10 -14.07
CA ARG A 9 11.04 22.69 -13.61
C ARG A 9 11.61 21.79 -14.71
N GLY A 10 11.13 21.98 -15.94
CA GLY A 10 11.57 21.19 -17.10
C GLY A 10 13.06 21.30 -17.42
N THR A 11 13.74 22.37 -17.01
CA THR A 11 15.20 22.52 -17.19
C THR A 11 15.96 21.47 -16.41
N TYR A 12 15.60 21.24 -15.14
CA TYR A 12 16.21 20.20 -14.31
C TYR A 12 15.82 18.79 -14.77
N ASP A 13 14.56 18.59 -15.16
CA ASP A 13 14.09 17.29 -15.65
C ASP A 13 14.81 16.83 -16.94
N ARG A 14 15.32 17.77 -17.75
CA ARG A 14 16.07 17.47 -18.98
C ARG A 14 17.46 16.88 -18.72
N GLN A 15 18.03 17.09 -17.53
CA GLN A 15 19.32 16.51 -17.14
C GLN A 15 19.24 14.99 -16.97
N ILE A 16 18.03 14.46 -16.72
CA ILE A 16 17.79 13.02 -16.56
C ILE A 16 17.71 12.34 -17.94
N PRO A 17 18.50 11.29 -18.21
CA PRO A 17 18.48 10.56 -19.47
C PRO A 17 17.08 10.09 -19.86
N ILE A 18 16.75 10.16 -21.16
CA ILE A 18 15.40 9.85 -21.67
C ILE A 18 14.95 8.45 -21.28
N ALA A 19 15.85 7.46 -21.35
CA ALA A 19 15.56 6.07 -20.96
C ALA A 19 15.17 5.95 -19.48
N VAL A 20 15.85 6.68 -18.59
CA VAL A 20 15.51 6.72 -17.16
C VAL A 20 14.14 7.37 -16.98
N ARG A 21 13.85 8.45 -17.71
CA ARG A 21 12.55 9.15 -17.63
C ARG A 21 11.38 8.28 -18.08
N SER A 22 11.55 7.52 -19.16
CA SER A 22 10.52 6.62 -19.68
C SER A 22 10.32 5.38 -18.81
N SER A 23 11.35 4.93 -18.11
CA SER A 23 11.24 3.84 -17.15
C SER A 23 10.62 4.29 -15.82
N TRP A 24 10.97 5.48 -15.32
CA TRP A 24 10.48 6.04 -14.05
C TRP A 24 9.24 6.93 -14.22
N ARG A 25 8.33 6.56 -15.14
CA ARG A 25 7.16 7.38 -15.52
C ARG A 25 6.31 7.81 -14.33
N GLY A 26 6.06 6.94 -13.35
CA GLY A 26 5.27 7.28 -12.17
C GLY A 26 5.72 8.59 -11.49
N ALA A 27 7.02 8.75 -11.23
CA ALA A 27 7.53 9.98 -10.64
C ALA A 27 7.63 11.13 -11.66
N MET A 28 8.05 10.83 -12.89
CA MET A 28 8.32 11.85 -13.92
C MET A 28 7.06 12.51 -14.49
N GLU A 29 5.94 11.81 -14.48
CA GLU A 29 4.64 12.26 -15.01
C GLU A 29 3.88 13.18 -14.05
N CYS A 30 4.37 13.37 -12.83
CA CYS A 30 3.80 14.34 -11.90
C CYS A 30 3.76 15.74 -12.54
N ASN A 31 2.57 16.17 -12.97
CA ASN A 31 2.36 17.49 -13.57
C ASN A 31 2.40 18.62 -12.54
N GLY A 32 2.22 18.29 -11.26
CA GLY A 32 2.30 19.23 -10.15
C GLY A 32 0.96 19.88 -9.77
N ASN A 33 -0.18 19.36 -10.22
CA ASN A 33 -1.53 19.92 -9.96
C ASN A 33 -1.87 20.11 -8.47
N GLY A 34 -1.22 19.37 -7.57
CA GLY A 34 -1.39 19.54 -6.12
C GLY A 34 -2.70 18.99 -5.54
N LEU A 35 -3.52 18.27 -6.31
CA LEU A 35 -4.78 17.67 -5.81
C LEU A 35 -4.56 16.76 -4.59
N CYS A 36 -3.34 16.22 -4.47
CA CYS A 36 -2.97 15.35 -3.38
C CYS A 36 -2.75 16.07 -2.04
N PHE A 37 -2.72 17.42 -2.00
CA PHE A 37 -2.71 18.21 -0.77
C PHE A 37 -4.13 18.34 -0.22
N ASN A 38 -4.70 17.21 0.20
CA ASN A 38 -6.06 17.14 0.70
C ASN A 38 -6.06 16.66 2.16
N PHE A 39 -6.68 17.44 3.04
CA PHE A 39 -6.78 17.19 4.48
C PHE A 39 -8.14 16.59 4.91
N ASP A 40 -9.09 16.43 3.98
CA ASP A 40 -10.38 15.80 4.27
C ASP A 40 -10.19 14.36 4.74
N VAL A 41 -10.68 14.03 5.93
CA VAL A 41 -10.59 12.70 6.55
C VAL A 41 -11.27 11.60 5.72
N LYS A 42 -12.29 11.95 4.92
CA LYS A 42 -13.04 10.98 4.10
C LYS A 42 -12.40 10.70 2.74
N SER A 43 -11.52 11.60 2.28
CA SER A 43 -10.80 11.40 1.03
C SER A 43 -9.79 10.26 1.17
N PRO A 44 -9.73 9.27 0.26
CA PRO A 44 -8.77 8.16 0.39
C PRO A 44 -7.30 8.57 0.16
N MET A 45 -7.02 9.84 -0.18
CA MET A 45 -5.69 10.35 -0.49
C MET A 45 -4.72 10.34 0.73
N CYS A 46 -3.46 10.01 0.47
CA CYS A 46 -2.31 9.83 1.38
C CYS A 46 -2.51 10.14 2.89
N PRO A 47 -2.74 9.10 3.72
CA PRO A 47 -2.87 9.25 5.17
C PRO A 47 -1.63 9.88 5.84
N SER A 48 -0.42 9.51 5.37
CA SER A 48 0.83 10.03 5.94
C SER A 48 0.94 11.55 5.88
N MET A 49 0.48 12.16 4.78
CA MET A 49 0.52 13.61 4.62
C MET A 49 -0.49 14.29 5.54
N LYS A 50 -1.69 13.71 5.71
CA LYS A 50 -2.73 14.28 6.57
C LYS A 50 -2.32 14.30 8.04
N ILE A 51 -1.66 13.23 8.50
CA ILE A 51 -1.22 13.11 9.88
C ILE A 51 -0.02 14.03 10.14
N THR A 52 0.98 14.02 9.24
CA THR A 52 2.21 14.81 9.44
C THR A 52 2.06 16.29 9.06
N SER A 53 1.01 16.64 8.31
CA SER A 53 0.84 17.94 7.64
C SER A 53 2.02 18.38 6.77
N ASN A 54 2.93 17.45 6.44
CA ASN A 54 4.16 17.75 5.74
C ASN A 54 4.06 17.34 4.26
N ARG A 55 4.32 18.31 3.38
CA ARG A 55 4.16 18.17 1.93
C ARG A 55 5.10 17.13 1.32
N ILE A 56 6.26 16.86 1.92
CA ILE A 56 7.18 15.80 1.45
C ILE A 56 6.54 14.41 1.52
N HIS A 57 5.60 14.16 2.43
CA HIS A 57 4.89 12.88 2.52
C HIS A 57 3.69 12.76 1.56
N SER A 58 3.39 13.79 0.77
CA SER A 58 2.39 13.74 -0.30
C SER A 58 2.90 13.01 -1.55
N PRO A 59 2.03 12.54 -2.45
CA PRO A 59 2.42 12.02 -3.77
C PRO A 59 3.28 12.99 -4.56
N LYS A 60 2.90 14.28 -4.59
CA LYS A 60 3.67 15.32 -5.27
C LYS A 60 5.06 15.49 -4.66
N GLY A 61 5.16 15.55 -3.33
CA GLY A 61 6.44 15.68 -2.63
C GLY A 61 7.37 14.49 -2.90
N ARG A 62 6.82 13.27 -2.79
CA ARG A 62 7.52 12.02 -3.10
C ARG A 62 8.01 11.97 -4.54
N ALA A 63 7.18 12.38 -5.49
CA ALA A 63 7.56 12.45 -6.90
C ALA A 63 8.70 13.45 -7.11
N THR A 64 8.60 14.66 -6.53
CA THR A 64 9.65 15.68 -6.62
C THR A 64 10.98 15.19 -6.04
N LEU A 65 10.96 14.53 -4.88
CA LEU A 65 12.17 13.96 -4.28
C LEU A 65 12.81 12.89 -5.18
N VAL A 66 12.00 12.01 -5.78
CA VAL A 66 12.53 11.00 -6.71
C VAL A 66 13.08 11.63 -7.98
N ARG A 67 12.43 12.66 -8.53
CA ARG A 67 12.95 13.41 -9.69
C ARG A 67 14.32 14.00 -9.40
N GLU A 68 14.46 14.68 -8.27
CA GLU A 68 15.73 15.27 -7.86
C GLU A 68 16.79 14.21 -7.59
N TRP A 69 16.41 13.09 -6.98
CA TRP A 69 17.32 11.97 -6.77
C TRP A 69 17.83 11.39 -8.10
N LEU A 70 16.96 11.19 -9.09
CA LEU A 70 17.35 10.73 -10.43
C LEU A 70 18.26 11.74 -11.14
N ARG A 71 18.02 13.04 -10.96
CA ARG A 71 18.87 14.13 -11.47
C ARG A 71 20.27 14.06 -10.85
N LEU A 72 20.34 13.93 -9.53
CA LEU A 72 21.59 13.81 -8.78
C LEU A 72 22.38 12.52 -9.08
N LEU A 73 21.70 11.45 -9.48
CA LEU A 73 22.35 10.24 -10.01
C LEU A 73 22.93 10.47 -11.41
N ALA A 74 22.15 11.11 -12.29
CA ALA A 74 22.60 11.46 -13.64
C ALA A 74 23.81 12.41 -13.61
N ASP A 75 23.81 13.42 -12.74
CA ASP A 75 24.94 14.33 -12.52
C ASP A 75 26.22 13.60 -12.10
N ARG A 76 26.08 12.49 -11.38
CA ARG A 76 27.21 11.63 -10.96
C ARG A 76 27.55 10.53 -11.97
N GLY A 77 26.90 10.51 -13.15
CA GLY A 77 27.09 9.49 -14.18
C GLY A 77 26.58 8.09 -13.79
N VAL A 78 25.71 7.98 -12.78
CA VAL A 78 25.16 6.69 -12.33
C VAL A 78 23.84 6.41 -13.04
N ASP A 79 23.78 5.30 -13.77
CA ASP A 79 22.56 4.86 -14.45
C ASP A 79 21.75 3.88 -13.56
N PRO A 80 20.57 4.28 -13.05
CA PRO A 80 19.76 3.43 -12.19
C PRO A 80 19.22 2.19 -12.91
N LEU A 81 19.03 2.23 -14.24
CA LEU A 81 18.49 1.09 -14.99
C LEU A 81 19.50 -0.03 -15.11
N LYS A 82 20.77 0.31 -15.33
CA LYS A 82 21.86 -0.67 -15.32
C LYS A 82 22.00 -1.31 -13.93
N LEU A 83 21.90 -0.52 -12.87
CA LEU A 83 21.90 -1.04 -11.50
C LEU A 83 20.74 -2.01 -11.26
N GLU A 84 19.52 -1.68 -11.69
CA GLU A 84 18.36 -2.57 -11.56
C GLU A 84 18.56 -3.91 -12.29
N GLN A 85 19.16 -3.89 -13.48
CA GLN A 85 19.41 -5.09 -14.30
C GLN A 85 20.52 -5.99 -13.73
N GLU A 86 21.56 -5.41 -13.12
CA GLU A 86 22.68 -6.17 -12.56
C GLU A 86 22.37 -6.82 -11.19
N LEU A 87 21.34 -6.34 -10.49
CA LEU A 87 21.04 -6.77 -9.12
C LEU A 87 20.65 -8.24 -8.96
N PRO A 88 19.80 -8.85 -9.82
CA PRO A 88 19.45 -10.26 -9.72
C PRO A 88 20.65 -11.20 -9.85
N GLU A 89 21.65 -10.81 -10.64
CA GLU A 89 22.85 -11.60 -10.93
C GLU A 89 23.89 -11.52 -9.79
N LYS A 90 23.91 -10.41 -9.05
CA LYS A 90 24.87 -10.17 -7.96
C LYS A 90 24.46 -10.93 -6.70
N ARG A 91 25.09 -12.09 -6.47
CA ARG A 91 25.03 -12.77 -5.17
C ARG A 91 25.65 -11.91 -4.07
N ALA A 92 25.05 -11.94 -2.87
CA ALA A 92 25.56 -11.24 -1.70
C ALA A 92 26.99 -11.72 -1.38
N SER A 93 27.98 -10.85 -1.60
CA SER A 93 29.38 -11.11 -1.27
C SER A 93 29.72 -10.51 0.10
N LEU A 94 30.68 -11.11 0.80
CA LEU A 94 31.20 -10.56 2.07
C LEU A 94 31.67 -9.11 1.90
N ARG A 95 32.28 -8.79 0.76
CA ARG A 95 32.68 -7.42 0.40
C ARG A 95 31.48 -6.47 0.34
N SER A 96 30.41 -6.86 -0.35
CA SER A 96 29.20 -6.02 -0.43
C SER A 96 28.56 -5.78 0.94
N LEU A 97 28.63 -6.76 1.85
CA LEU A 97 28.13 -6.63 3.21
C LEU A 97 28.99 -5.64 4.03
N ILE A 98 30.32 -5.73 3.91
CA ILE A 98 31.26 -4.82 4.57
C ILE A 98 31.05 -3.38 4.07
N GLU A 99 30.95 -3.18 2.75
CA GLU A 99 30.71 -1.86 2.15
C GLU A 99 29.38 -1.26 2.63
N ARG A 100 28.29 -2.05 2.66
CA ARG A 100 26.98 -1.59 3.16
C ARG A 100 27.01 -1.23 4.63
N THR A 101 27.72 -2.02 5.44
CA THR A 101 27.88 -1.77 6.88
C THR A 101 28.65 -0.48 7.13
N ARG A 102 29.76 -0.30 6.39
CA ARG A 102 30.56 0.92 6.44
C ARG A 102 29.73 2.15 6.05
N ASN A 103 29.02 2.09 4.93
CA ASN A 103 28.18 3.21 4.46
C ASN A 103 27.07 3.55 5.46
N SER A 104 26.40 2.54 6.04
CA SER A 104 25.40 2.75 7.08
C SER A 104 25.98 3.38 8.34
N TRP A 105 27.22 3.05 8.70
CA TRP A 105 27.90 3.68 9.83
C TRP A 105 28.28 5.15 9.54
N HIS A 106 28.77 5.46 8.33
CA HIS A 106 29.05 6.84 7.93
C HIS A 106 27.79 7.71 7.89
N ALA A 107 26.67 7.17 7.40
CA ALA A 107 25.38 7.84 7.45
C ALA A 107 24.97 8.19 8.90
N ASN A 108 25.17 7.26 9.85
CA ASN A 108 24.90 7.50 11.27
C ASN A 108 25.86 8.51 11.91
N LYS A 109 27.05 8.72 11.34
CA LYS A 109 28.00 9.75 11.76
C LYS A 109 27.68 11.14 11.23
N GLY A 110 26.64 11.29 10.40
CA GLY A 110 26.18 12.59 9.90
C GLY A 110 26.70 12.96 8.52
N GLU A 111 27.25 12.01 7.75
CA GLU A 111 27.54 12.28 6.33
C GLU A 111 26.23 12.47 5.56
N TYR A 112 26.08 13.63 4.91
CA TYR A 112 24.86 14.00 4.23
C TYR A 112 24.73 13.28 2.86
N ASP A 113 23.62 12.55 2.69
CA ASP A 113 23.20 11.97 1.41
C ASP A 113 21.70 12.23 1.21
N PHE A 114 21.36 12.89 0.10
CA PHE A 114 19.98 13.18 -0.30
C PHE A 114 19.10 11.91 -0.38
N SER A 115 19.70 10.75 -0.64
CA SER A 115 18.99 9.46 -0.64
C SER A 115 18.28 9.19 0.69
N HIS A 116 18.76 9.74 1.81
CA HIS A 116 18.11 9.59 3.11
C HIS A 116 16.81 10.40 3.22
N GLU A 117 16.72 11.58 2.61
CA GLU A 117 15.47 12.38 2.55
C GLU A 117 14.41 11.67 1.70
N VAL A 118 14.82 11.10 0.57
CA VAL A 118 13.92 10.28 -0.28
C VAL A 118 13.43 9.07 0.52
N LYS A 119 14.33 8.39 1.23
CA LYS A 119 14.01 7.23 2.07
C LYS A 119 13.07 7.59 3.22
N GLU A 120 13.26 8.73 3.87
CA GLU A 120 12.37 9.25 4.90
C GLU A 120 10.96 9.43 4.33
N ALA A 121 10.83 10.15 3.22
CA ALA A 121 9.55 10.32 2.56
C ALA A 121 8.94 8.94 2.25
N MET A 122 9.65 8.07 1.51
CA MET A 122 9.18 6.73 1.13
C MET A 122 8.80 5.82 2.30
N SER A 123 9.48 5.93 3.44
CA SER A 123 9.19 5.14 4.64
C SER A 123 7.77 5.39 5.16
N GLY A 124 7.26 6.62 5.03
CA GLY A 124 5.88 6.96 5.40
C GLY A 124 4.80 6.50 4.41
N CYS A 125 5.14 5.91 3.26
CA CYS A 125 4.12 5.39 2.33
C CYS A 125 3.65 4.01 2.78
N LEU A 126 2.35 3.89 3.07
CA LEU A 126 1.70 2.62 3.41
C LEU A 126 1.38 1.72 2.20
N ALA A 127 1.82 2.11 1.00
CA ALA A 127 1.56 1.40 -0.25
C ALA A 127 0.06 1.16 -0.57
N CYS A 128 -0.87 1.98 -0.04
CA CYS A 128 -2.31 1.79 -0.19
C CYS A 128 -2.91 2.05 -1.58
N LYS A 129 -2.11 2.47 -2.57
CA LYS A 129 -2.52 2.79 -3.96
C LYS A 129 -3.65 3.82 -4.15
N ALA A 130 -4.01 4.60 -3.12
CA ALA A 130 -5.01 5.66 -3.30
C ALA A 130 -4.56 6.79 -4.25
N CYS A 131 -3.26 7.05 -4.32
CA CYS A 131 -2.70 8.09 -5.21
C CYS A 131 -2.84 7.75 -6.70
N SER A 132 -2.80 6.48 -7.08
CA SER A 132 -2.93 6.06 -8.48
C SER A 132 -4.37 6.10 -8.98
N THR A 133 -5.35 5.97 -8.08
CA THR A 133 -6.78 6.01 -8.43
C THR A 133 -7.35 7.43 -8.40
N GLN A 134 -6.97 8.24 -7.41
CA GLN A 134 -7.54 9.57 -7.21
C GLN A 134 -6.85 10.68 -8.01
N CYS A 135 -5.60 10.46 -8.43
CA CYS A 135 -4.89 11.46 -9.22
C CYS A 135 -5.30 11.35 -10.70
N PRO A 136 -5.66 12.44 -11.38
CA PRO A 136 -6.08 12.39 -12.79
C PRO A 136 -4.97 11.90 -13.73
N ILE A 137 -3.70 12.09 -13.35
CA ILE A 137 -2.53 11.58 -14.08
C ILE A 137 -2.10 10.17 -13.65
N LYS A 138 -2.82 9.55 -12.70
CA LYS A 138 -2.58 8.18 -12.21
C LYS A 138 -1.15 7.91 -11.72
N ILE A 139 -0.61 8.82 -10.89
CA ILE A 139 0.70 8.63 -10.28
C ILE A 139 0.73 7.41 -9.35
N ASP A 140 1.64 6.47 -9.60
CA ASP A 140 1.86 5.30 -8.73
C ASP A 140 3.10 5.50 -7.84
N VAL A 141 2.86 6.01 -6.63
CA VAL A 141 3.88 6.15 -5.58
C VAL A 141 4.42 4.79 -5.09
N PRO A 142 3.56 3.79 -4.79
CA PRO A 142 4.03 2.46 -4.42
C PRO A 142 5.06 1.85 -5.39
N GLU A 143 4.87 2.04 -6.69
CA GLU A 143 5.75 1.49 -7.73
C GLU A 143 7.16 2.09 -7.68
N PHE A 144 7.31 3.41 -7.78
CA PHE A 144 8.65 3.98 -7.72
C PHE A 144 9.29 3.88 -6.32
N ARG A 145 8.48 3.70 -5.27
CA ARG A 145 8.97 3.43 -3.91
C ARG A 145 9.68 2.08 -3.83
N SER A 146 9.09 1.01 -4.37
CA SER A 146 9.69 -0.32 -4.30
C SER A 146 11.04 -0.35 -5.02
N ARG A 147 11.08 0.26 -6.22
CA ARG A 147 12.30 0.44 -7.02
C ARG A 147 13.36 1.25 -6.30
N PHE A 148 12.99 2.41 -5.75
CA PHE A 148 13.90 3.23 -4.96
C PHE A 148 14.47 2.46 -3.76
N LEU A 149 13.62 1.77 -2.99
CA LEU A 149 14.06 1.03 -1.80
C LEU A 149 14.97 -0.14 -2.18
N GLN A 150 14.73 -0.78 -3.33
CA GLN A 150 15.63 -1.80 -3.86
C GLN A 150 17.02 -1.22 -4.09
N LEU A 151 17.12 -0.11 -4.83
CA LEU A 151 18.39 0.56 -5.12
C LEU A 151 19.06 1.13 -3.86
N TYR A 152 18.29 1.76 -2.97
CA TYR A 152 18.78 2.32 -1.70
C TYR A 152 19.44 1.25 -0.84
N HIS A 153 18.81 0.08 -0.72
CA HIS A 153 19.36 -1.01 0.07
C HIS A 153 20.50 -1.76 -0.61
N THR A 154 20.87 -1.45 -1.86
CA THR A 154 22.16 -1.95 -2.41
C THR A 154 23.35 -1.27 -1.74
N ARG A 155 23.19 0.00 -1.36
CA ARG A 155 24.23 0.85 -0.74
C ARG A 155 24.19 0.83 0.78
N TYR A 156 23.01 0.72 1.37
CA TYR A 156 22.79 0.76 2.82
C TYR A 156 22.26 -0.57 3.37
N LEU A 157 22.55 -0.85 4.64
CA LEU A 157 22.03 -2.02 5.34
C LEU A 157 20.50 -1.93 5.47
N ARG A 158 19.82 -3.07 5.30
CA ARG A 158 18.37 -3.19 5.49
C ARG A 158 18.07 -3.48 6.97
N PRO A 159 17.07 -2.83 7.59
CA PRO A 159 16.77 -3.06 9.00
C PRO A 159 16.25 -4.49 9.23
N VAL A 160 16.56 -5.05 10.41
CA VAL A 160 16.22 -6.43 10.78
C VAL A 160 14.71 -6.69 10.72
N ARG A 161 13.89 -5.69 11.06
CA ARG A 161 12.42 -5.78 10.99
C ARG A 161 11.89 -6.19 9.62
N ASP A 162 12.52 -5.71 8.54
CA ASP A 162 12.09 -6.04 7.17
C ASP A 162 12.34 -7.52 6.88
N HIS A 163 13.45 -8.07 7.35
CA HIS A 163 13.78 -9.49 7.20
C HIS A 163 12.86 -10.37 8.03
N LEU A 164 12.55 -9.96 9.27
CA LEU A 164 11.59 -10.67 10.11
C LEU A 164 10.23 -10.75 9.42
N VAL A 165 9.66 -9.61 9.00
CA VAL A 165 8.36 -9.54 8.30
C VAL A 165 8.38 -10.37 7.01
N ALA A 166 9.45 -10.30 6.21
CA ALA A 166 9.57 -11.08 4.97
C ALA A 166 9.56 -12.60 5.21
N THR A 167 10.03 -13.06 6.37
CA THR A 167 10.08 -14.48 6.71
C THR A 167 8.87 -14.98 7.51
N VAL A 168 7.94 -14.09 7.88
CA VAL A 168 6.74 -14.47 8.67
C VAL A 168 5.93 -15.55 7.96
N GLU A 169 5.77 -15.47 6.64
CA GLU A 169 5.01 -16.46 5.88
C GLU A 169 5.60 -17.87 5.98
N SER A 170 6.94 -17.98 6.02
CA SER A 170 7.63 -19.27 6.15
C SER A 170 7.54 -19.84 7.58
N TYR A 171 7.58 -18.99 8.61
CA TYR A 171 7.59 -19.43 10.01
C TYR A 171 6.19 -19.51 10.65
N ALA A 172 5.20 -18.77 10.14
CA ALA A 172 3.84 -18.75 10.69
C ALA A 172 3.17 -20.14 10.78
N PRO A 173 3.34 -21.06 9.80
CA PRO A 173 2.80 -22.42 9.91
C PRO A 173 3.42 -23.22 11.05
N LEU A 174 4.73 -23.03 11.31
CA LEU A 174 5.42 -23.68 12.43
C LEU A 174 4.93 -23.11 13.77
N MET A 175 4.78 -21.80 13.84
CA MET A 175 4.23 -21.10 15.01
C MET A 175 2.79 -21.55 15.33
N ALA A 176 1.97 -21.77 14.30
CA ALA A 176 0.59 -22.21 14.43
C ALA A 176 0.42 -23.64 14.99
N ARG A 177 1.47 -24.48 14.98
CA ARG A 177 1.42 -25.83 15.58
C ARG A 177 1.43 -25.79 17.12
N ALA A 178 2.09 -24.79 17.70
CA ALA A 178 2.23 -24.63 19.15
C ALA A 178 1.93 -23.19 19.59
N PRO A 179 0.70 -22.68 19.38
CA PRO A 179 0.40 -21.26 19.60
C PRO A 179 0.56 -20.84 21.08
N LYS A 180 0.32 -21.75 22.03
CA LYS A 180 0.47 -21.48 23.47
C LYS A 180 1.92 -21.15 23.87
N THR A 181 2.91 -21.89 23.33
CA THR A 181 4.31 -21.67 23.69
C THR A 181 4.82 -20.36 23.07
N PHE A 182 4.53 -20.12 21.80
CA PHE A 182 4.87 -18.87 21.14
C PHE A 182 4.21 -17.66 21.79
N ASN A 183 2.93 -17.75 22.14
CA ASN A 183 2.24 -16.69 22.87
C ASN A 183 2.85 -16.46 24.25
N PHE A 184 3.26 -17.51 24.96
CA PHE A 184 3.95 -17.34 26.24
C PHE A 184 5.23 -16.52 26.07
N PHE A 185 6.08 -16.81 25.08
CA PHE A 185 7.31 -16.06 24.85
C PHE A 185 7.06 -14.64 24.34
N ILE A 186 6.19 -14.46 23.36
CA ILE A 186 5.89 -13.15 22.75
C ILE A 186 5.22 -12.21 23.76
N ASN A 187 4.37 -12.74 24.63
CA ASN A 187 3.62 -11.95 25.61
C ASN A 187 4.47 -11.53 26.83
N GLN A 188 5.71 -12.02 26.98
CA GLN A 188 6.56 -11.60 28.09
C GLN A 188 6.86 -10.09 27.99
N PRO A 189 6.71 -9.32 29.09
CA PRO A 189 6.88 -7.87 29.07
C PRO A 189 8.31 -7.45 28.68
N LEU A 190 9.31 -8.27 29.03
CA LEU A 190 10.70 -8.05 28.62
C LEU A 190 10.87 -8.19 27.11
N VAL A 191 10.25 -9.21 26.50
CA VAL A 191 10.33 -9.45 25.05
C VAL A 191 9.65 -8.32 24.29
N ARG A 192 8.48 -7.84 24.75
CA ARG A 192 7.77 -6.70 24.17
C ARG A 192 8.63 -5.42 24.20
N LYS A 193 9.23 -5.11 25.36
CA LYS A 193 10.12 -3.94 25.52
C LYS A 193 11.38 -4.03 24.66
N LEU A 194 12.00 -5.22 24.58
CA LEU A 194 13.18 -5.43 23.74
C LEU A 194 12.83 -5.33 22.25
N SER A 195 11.70 -5.91 21.82
CA SER A 195 11.19 -5.81 20.45
C SER A 195 10.91 -4.36 20.06
N GLU A 196 10.25 -3.60 20.93
CA GLU A 196 9.97 -2.18 20.71
C GLU A 196 11.25 -1.37 20.55
N LYS A 197 12.24 -1.56 21.45
CA LYS A 197 13.46 -0.75 21.46
C LYS A 197 14.47 -1.12 20.37
N HIS A 198 14.67 -2.41 20.10
CA HIS A 198 15.73 -2.88 19.18
C HIS A 198 15.22 -3.18 17.77
N ILE A 199 13.99 -3.69 17.65
CA ILE A 199 13.42 -4.08 16.35
C ILE A 199 12.47 -2.99 15.83
N GLY A 200 11.89 -2.18 16.72
CA GLY A 200 10.91 -1.16 16.37
C GLY A 200 9.56 -1.77 15.97
N MET A 201 9.25 -2.98 16.44
CA MET A 201 7.95 -3.63 16.27
C MET A 201 7.14 -3.51 17.55
N VAL A 202 6.02 -2.80 17.44
CA VAL A 202 5.02 -2.62 18.49
C VAL A 202 3.89 -3.63 18.26
N ASP A 203 3.35 -4.18 19.34
CA ASP A 203 2.20 -5.11 19.33
C ASP A 203 2.34 -6.29 18.37
N LEU A 204 3.33 -7.15 18.64
CA LEU A 204 3.46 -8.44 17.96
C LEU A 204 2.15 -9.24 18.11
N PRO A 205 1.54 -9.69 17.00
CA PRO A 205 0.24 -10.34 17.04
C PRO A 205 0.33 -11.68 17.76
N LEU A 206 -0.56 -11.90 18.72
CA LEU A 206 -0.72 -13.19 19.37
C LEU A 206 -1.40 -14.17 18.43
N LEU A 207 -0.98 -15.43 18.49
CA LEU A 207 -1.59 -16.51 17.72
C LEU A 207 -2.91 -16.92 18.38
N SER A 208 -3.89 -17.35 17.58
CA SER A 208 -5.18 -17.78 18.12
C SER A 208 -5.05 -19.04 18.97
N VAL A 209 -5.67 -19.01 20.14
CA VAL A 209 -5.83 -20.16 21.04
C VAL A 209 -7.32 -20.22 21.42
N PRO A 210 -8.08 -21.26 21.03
CA PRO A 210 -7.68 -22.45 20.25
C PRO A 210 -7.28 -22.12 18.79
N SER A 211 -6.48 -22.99 18.17
CA SER A 211 -6.03 -22.80 16.79
C SER A 211 -7.21 -22.78 15.81
N LEU A 212 -7.04 -22.09 14.67
CA LEU A 212 -8.09 -21.95 13.66
C LEU A 212 -8.64 -23.32 13.22
N GLN A 213 -7.79 -24.33 13.04
CA GLN A 213 -8.22 -25.69 12.67
C GLN A 213 -9.16 -26.29 13.73
N ARG A 214 -8.90 -26.04 15.01
CA ARG A 214 -9.77 -26.51 16.11
C ARG A 214 -11.08 -25.72 16.19
N GLN A 215 -11.03 -24.41 15.94
CA GLN A 215 -12.24 -23.56 15.89
C GLN A 215 -13.15 -23.91 14.71
N LEU A 216 -12.56 -24.38 13.61
CA LEU A 216 -13.29 -24.77 12.41
C LEU A 216 -13.93 -26.16 12.53
N VAL A 217 -13.58 -27.00 13.51
CA VAL A 217 -14.22 -28.32 13.67
C VAL A 217 -15.73 -28.14 13.90
N GLY A 218 -16.55 -28.63 12.96
CA GLY A 218 -18.02 -28.49 12.98
C GLY A 218 -18.56 -27.17 12.43
N HIS A 219 -17.70 -26.23 12.02
CA HIS A 219 -18.13 -25.00 11.36
C HIS A 219 -18.49 -25.30 9.89
N ARG A 220 -19.58 -24.70 9.38
CA ARG A 220 -20.05 -24.89 8.00
C ARG A 220 -18.95 -24.63 6.95
N SER A 221 -18.02 -23.73 7.25
CA SER A 221 -16.88 -23.38 6.39
C SER A 221 -15.77 -24.43 6.36
N ALA A 222 -15.70 -25.34 7.32
CA ALA A 222 -14.67 -26.39 7.37
C ALA A 222 -14.93 -27.55 6.42
N ASN A 223 -16.18 -27.71 5.98
CA ASN A 223 -16.56 -28.66 4.93
C ASN A 223 -16.27 -28.15 3.51
N HIS A 224 -15.71 -26.95 3.37
CA HIS A 224 -15.21 -26.42 2.10
C HIS A 224 -13.69 -26.44 2.10
N ASP A 225 -13.13 -27.65 1.95
CA ASP A 225 -11.71 -27.80 1.66
C ASP A 225 -11.48 -27.48 0.16
N PRO A 226 -10.72 -26.42 -0.18
CA PRO A 226 -10.47 -26.03 -1.57
C PRO A 226 -9.64 -27.06 -2.36
N GLY A 227 -9.06 -28.06 -1.70
CA GLY A 227 -8.38 -29.20 -2.35
C GLY A 227 -9.31 -30.30 -2.86
N THR A 228 -10.60 -30.27 -2.52
CA THR A 228 -11.57 -31.34 -2.85
C THR A 228 -12.74 -30.82 -3.69
N ALA A 229 -12.49 -29.87 -4.60
CA ALA A 229 -13.43 -29.46 -5.64
C ALA A 229 -13.57 -30.52 -6.76
N GLY A 230 -13.69 -31.79 -6.37
CA GLY A 230 -13.75 -32.94 -7.25
C GLY A 230 -14.42 -34.14 -6.58
N GLY A 231 -15.51 -33.94 -5.82
CA GLY A 231 -16.23 -35.07 -5.25
C GLY A 231 -17.13 -34.77 -4.06
N ALA A 232 -18.10 -33.87 -4.20
CA ALA A 232 -19.20 -33.76 -3.23
C ALA A 232 -20.54 -33.85 -3.95
N ARG A 233 -20.77 -34.99 -4.64
CA ARG A 233 -22.13 -35.51 -4.81
C ARG A 233 -22.42 -36.40 -3.62
N SER A 234 -23.45 -36.04 -2.88
CA SER A 234 -24.23 -36.81 -1.88
C SER A 234 -24.22 -36.15 -0.50
N GLY A 235 -25.40 -35.65 -0.10
CA GLY A 235 -25.60 -35.15 1.27
C GLY A 235 -26.79 -34.23 1.47
N ALA A 236 -27.32 -33.58 0.43
CA ALA A 236 -28.57 -32.83 0.52
C ALA A 236 -29.70 -33.57 -0.20
N LYS A 237 -30.15 -34.70 0.37
CA LYS A 237 -31.50 -35.20 0.09
C LYS A 237 -32.49 -34.26 0.78
N SER A 238 -32.77 -33.11 0.17
CA SER A 238 -34.02 -32.41 0.45
C SER A 238 -35.13 -33.23 -0.21
N GLN A 239 -35.95 -33.82 0.64
CA GLN A 239 -37.18 -34.53 0.30
C GLN A 239 -38.02 -33.71 -0.68
N CYS A 240 -38.14 -34.18 -1.92
CA CYS A 240 -39.26 -33.88 -2.79
C CYS A 240 -39.84 -35.23 -3.22
N SER A 241 -40.74 -35.78 -2.41
CA SER A 241 -41.57 -36.92 -2.80
C SER A 241 -42.66 -36.42 -3.74
N ALA A 242 -42.62 -36.91 -4.99
CA ALA A 242 -43.73 -36.81 -5.91
C ALA A 242 -44.90 -37.66 -5.40
N GLY A 243 -46.09 -37.07 -5.31
CA GLY A 243 -47.32 -37.80 -4.99
C GLY A 243 -48.56 -36.94 -5.16
N GLY A 244 -49.36 -37.26 -6.18
CA GLY A 244 -50.83 -37.12 -6.14
C GLY A 244 -51.46 -35.77 -6.48
N ALA A 245 -51.96 -35.67 -7.72
CA ALA A 245 -53.14 -34.93 -8.21
C ALA A 245 -53.75 -33.79 -7.38
N GLY A 246 -53.75 -32.57 -7.93
CA GLY A 246 -54.72 -31.53 -7.55
C GLY A 246 -54.36 -30.09 -7.94
N SER A 247 -55.09 -29.54 -8.93
CA SER A 247 -55.27 -28.12 -9.25
C SER A 247 -54.10 -27.30 -9.84
N LEU A 248 -54.41 -26.60 -10.94
CA LEU A 248 -53.53 -25.78 -11.79
C LEU A 248 -53.03 -24.47 -11.12
N HIS A 249 -52.99 -24.40 -9.79
CA HIS A 249 -52.60 -23.21 -9.03
C HIS A 249 -51.39 -23.45 -8.09
N GLN A 250 -50.52 -24.41 -8.44
CA GLN A 250 -49.38 -24.79 -7.59
C GLN A 250 -48.08 -25.07 -8.37
N LEU A 251 -47.81 -24.30 -9.43
CA LEU A 251 -46.62 -24.46 -10.30
C LEU A 251 -45.69 -23.23 -10.34
N LEU A 252 -45.58 -22.47 -9.24
CA LEU A 252 -44.74 -21.26 -9.17
C LEU A 252 -43.94 -21.13 -7.85
N ARG A 253 -43.49 -22.25 -7.26
CA ARG A 253 -42.54 -22.23 -6.13
C ARG A 253 -41.43 -23.28 -6.31
N CYS A 254 -40.67 -23.19 -7.39
CA CYS A 254 -39.37 -23.87 -7.56
C CYS A 254 -38.56 -23.22 -8.70
N ALA A 255 -38.45 -21.89 -8.72
CA ALA A 255 -37.53 -21.17 -9.61
C ALA A 255 -37.26 -19.77 -9.05
N GLY A 256 -36.56 -19.71 -7.91
CA GLY A 256 -36.19 -18.47 -7.25
C GLY A 256 -34.68 -18.31 -7.19
N GLY A 257 -34.05 -18.04 -8.34
CA GLY A 257 -32.68 -17.53 -8.38
C GLY A 257 -32.64 -16.13 -7.76
N GLY A 258 -32.01 -15.99 -6.59
CA GLY A 258 -31.78 -14.70 -5.95
C GLY A 258 -30.73 -13.89 -6.71
N ARG A 259 -31.19 -13.05 -7.64
CA ARG A 259 -30.38 -12.01 -8.30
C ARG A 259 -29.94 -10.94 -7.30
N PHE A 260 -28.66 -10.61 -7.40
CA PHE A 260 -28.02 -9.37 -6.99
C PHE A 260 -28.92 -8.16 -7.32
N ARG A 261 -29.21 -7.31 -6.34
CA ARG A 261 -29.92 -6.04 -6.54
C ARG A 261 -28.89 -4.91 -6.70
N PRO A 262 -28.83 -4.21 -7.84
CA PRO A 262 -28.10 -2.94 -7.93
C PRO A 262 -29.02 -1.81 -7.45
N SER A 263 -28.54 -0.97 -6.54
CA SER A 263 -29.23 0.25 -6.11
C SER A 263 -28.72 1.45 -6.91
N GLY A 264 -29.53 1.93 -7.86
CA GLY A 264 -29.38 3.21 -8.54
C GLY A 264 -30.68 3.53 -9.29
N GLY A 265 -31.24 4.72 -9.10
CA GLY A 265 -32.43 5.18 -9.81
C GLY A 265 -33.02 6.46 -9.23
N GLU A 266 -32.70 7.57 -9.89
CA GLU A 266 -33.30 8.91 -9.78
C GLU A 266 -34.81 8.91 -10.11
N SER A 267 -35.55 9.91 -9.60
CA SER A 267 -36.62 10.58 -10.36
C SER A 267 -37.15 11.85 -9.66
N GLY A 268 -37.08 12.99 -10.35
CA GLY A 268 -38.23 13.90 -10.51
C GLY A 268 -38.35 15.16 -9.65
N LEU A 269 -38.11 16.33 -10.28
CA LEU A 269 -38.51 17.68 -9.83
C LEU A 269 -40.04 17.84 -9.68
N PRO A 270 -40.50 18.94 -9.03
CA PRO A 270 -41.10 20.01 -9.83
C PRO A 270 -40.58 21.43 -9.48
N ALA A 271 -40.85 22.36 -10.39
CA ALA A 271 -40.34 23.72 -10.45
C ALA A 271 -41.23 24.78 -9.74
N GLY A 272 -40.60 25.89 -9.33
CA GLY A 272 -41.17 27.25 -9.43
C GLY A 272 -41.66 27.90 -8.13
N GLY A 273 -41.01 29.02 -7.72
CA GLY A 273 -41.57 29.97 -6.74
C GLY A 273 -40.55 30.91 -6.10
N SER A 274 -40.49 32.15 -6.60
CA SER A 274 -39.61 33.28 -6.22
C SER A 274 -39.78 33.83 -4.79
N ALA A 275 -38.67 34.28 -4.17
CA ALA A 275 -38.53 35.44 -3.25
C ALA A 275 -37.03 35.54 -2.85
N VAL A 276 -36.20 36.44 -3.37
CA VAL A 276 -35.97 37.86 -3.00
C VAL A 276 -35.75 38.10 -1.49
N LEU A 277 -34.74 38.95 -1.20
CA LEU A 277 -34.21 39.49 0.08
C LEU A 277 -33.14 38.63 0.75
N SER A 278 -32.02 39.15 1.27
CA SER A 278 -31.45 40.51 1.30
C SER A 278 -30.00 40.35 1.78
N GLN A 279 -29.12 41.21 1.27
CA GLN A 279 -27.78 41.48 1.78
C GLN A 279 -27.78 41.70 3.30
N ARG A 280 -26.71 41.24 3.97
CA ARG A 280 -26.02 42.04 5.00
C ARG A 280 -24.58 41.57 5.19
N GLN A 281 -23.69 42.53 4.93
CA GLN A 281 -22.28 42.54 5.27
C GLN A 281 -22.08 42.49 6.79
N GLY A 282 -20.93 41.96 7.21
CA GLY A 282 -20.46 42.02 8.59
C GLY A 282 -18.99 41.63 8.67
N ALA A 283 -18.13 42.60 8.37
CA ALA A 283 -16.71 42.56 8.71
C ALA A 283 -16.55 42.74 10.23
N ALA A 284 -15.61 42.03 10.85
CA ALA A 284 -14.73 42.54 11.93
C ALA A 284 -13.80 41.44 12.46
N HIS A 285 -12.50 41.78 12.43
CA HIS A 285 -11.34 41.25 13.16
C HIS A 285 -10.74 39.89 12.78
#